data_AF-A0A563BDK5-F1
#
_entry.id   AF-A0A563BDK5-F1
#
_cell.length_a   1.000
_cell.length_b   1.000
_cell.length_c   1.000
_cell.angle_alpha   90.00
_cell.angle_beta   90.00
_cell.angle_gamma   90.00
#
_symmetry.space_group_name_H-M   'P 1'
#
loop_
_entity.id
_entity.type
_entity.pdbx_description
1 polymer ?
#
loop_
_entity_poly.entity_id
_entity_poly.type
_entity_poly.pdbx_seq_one_letter_code
_entity_poly.pdbx_strand_id
1 'polypeptide(L)'
;MKNKKYRISLVVLVSILILNLVLYTTSTVFALKNVTIISAPADKVEGLVNDAIKARTIMAAFKKCYEKAELTYTPRARSQKDVAKKQDRTNLKEIEKNKGNLFRDFSDLGLQGDDNSDHIKIRVGSLEQSIEGSKHDGKAYCDDSSSSNITKEFVDFFKPGGSISDLFCNQKADGLFSHVKITGGARRGSTIHAEKTNNCAEGIPNGAFQRNKTTGIPTLKSIYEKRMSGNVFAEKFENIEKDNINANLDYLAALNAFNSDCVSGFEDKKTNQAASYSVKIVDKDGKVSEKYPKIKFGGDGKDVDATSFVYSNNGGNINKSKSCKDLSDILNKNAEFYAANFKTAKQDTCGSPEMIQAVTDTVTEYSRREGAGAVLTADEKAEYTKLSNALQKKDFTEDDGNGGR
;
A
#
# COMPACT_ATOMS: atom_id res chain seq x y z
N MET A 1 48.39 -49.59 -5.04
CA MET A 1 47.57 -48.92 -3.99
C MET A 1 47.26 -47.44 -4.21
N LYS A 2 47.87 -46.72 -5.18
CA LYS A 2 47.63 -45.27 -5.38
C LYS A 2 46.34 -44.90 -6.16
N ASN A 3 45.83 -45.76 -7.04
CA ASN A 3 44.64 -45.47 -7.86
C ASN A 3 43.28 -45.59 -7.12
N LYS A 4 43.19 -46.39 -6.05
CA LYS A 4 41.95 -46.49 -5.26
C LYS A 4 41.72 -45.26 -4.37
N LYS A 5 42.78 -44.63 -3.85
CA LYS A 5 42.69 -43.42 -3.02
C LYS A 5 42.17 -42.21 -3.82
N TYR A 6 42.62 -42.03 -5.06
CA TYR A 6 42.14 -40.95 -5.94
C TYR A 6 40.65 -41.06 -6.28
N ARG A 7 40.15 -42.28 -6.52
CA ARG A 7 38.72 -42.49 -6.80
C ARG A 7 37.84 -42.19 -5.59
N ILE A 8 38.26 -42.57 -4.38
CA ILE A 8 37.51 -42.28 -3.15
C ILE A 8 37.53 -40.76 -2.87
N SER A 9 38.67 -40.09 -3.01
CA SER A 9 38.76 -38.63 -2.83
C SER A 9 37.93 -37.87 -3.85
N LEU A 10 37.87 -38.31 -5.11
CA LEU A 10 37.04 -37.67 -6.15
C LEU A 10 35.54 -37.83 -5.84
N VAL A 11 35.12 -39.02 -5.40
CA VAL A 11 33.71 -39.27 -5.05
C VAL A 11 33.29 -38.44 -3.86
N VAL A 12 34.12 -38.34 -2.81
CA VAL A 12 33.83 -37.49 -1.64
C VAL A 12 33.71 -36.02 -2.03
N LEU A 13 34.58 -35.53 -2.92
CA LEU A 13 34.57 -34.13 -3.36
C LEU A 13 33.33 -33.80 -4.21
N VAL A 14 32.92 -34.72 -5.08
CA VAL A 14 31.67 -34.61 -5.87
C VAL A 14 30.44 -34.69 -4.95
N SER A 15 30.44 -35.57 -3.95
CA SER A 15 29.36 -35.65 -2.96
C SER A 15 29.25 -34.37 -2.12
N ILE A 16 30.36 -33.74 -1.73
CA ILE A 16 30.35 -32.45 -1.01
C ILE A 16 29.82 -31.33 -1.92
N LEU A 17 30.20 -31.31 -3.19
CA LEU A 17 29.68 -30.34 -4.15
C LEU A 17 28.17 -30.51 -4.38
N ILE A 18 27.68 -31.75 -4.51
CA ILE A 18 26.25 -32.04 -4.65
C ILE A 18 25.52 -31.67 -3.35
N LEU A 19 26.08 -32.00 -2.18
CA LEU A 19 25.47 -31.66 -0.89
C LEU A 19 25.41 -30.15 -0.68
N ASN A 20 26.45 -29.40 -1.07
CA ASN A 20 26.45 -27.94 -1.05
C ASN A 20 25.46 -27.35 -2.07
N LEU A 21 25.31 -27.95 -3.25
CA LEU A 21 24.32 -27.54 -4.25
C LEU A 21 22.89 -27.83 -3.79
N VAL A 22 22.66 -28.95 -3.09
CA VAL A 22 21.38 -29.30 -2.48
C VAL A 22 21.10 -28.41 -1.27
N LEU A 23 22.10 -28.08 -0.44
CA LEU A 23 21.96 -27.12 0.65
C LEU A 23 21.69 -25.71 0.13
N TYR A 24 22.34 -25.27 -0.96
CA TYR A 24 22.03 -24.01 -1.62
C TYR A 24 20.63 -24.01 -2.24
N THR A 25 20.23 -25.09 -2.93
CA THR A 25 18.90 -25.15 -3.55
C THR A 25 17.78 -25.29 -2.50
N THR A 26 17.98 -26.04 -1.42
CA THR A 26 17.01 -26.16 -0.32
C THR A 26 16.95 -24.92 0.59
N SER A 27 18.06 -24.17 0.75
CA SER A 27 18.02 -22.85 1.40
C SER A 27 17.41 -21.78 0.50
N THR A 28 17.42 -21.95 -0.83
CA THR A 28 16.65 -21.08 -1.75
C THR A 28 15.16 -21.45 -1.90
N VAL A 29 14.74 -22.65 -1.45
CA VAL A 29 13.32 -23.07 -1.50
C VAL A 29 12.48 -22.49 -0.34
N PHE A 30 13.13 -21.84 0.64
CA PHE A 30 12.47 -20.95 1.61
C PHE A 30 12.91 -19.49 1.46
N ALA A 31 13.24 -19.04 0.25
CA ALA A 31 13.23 -17.62 -0.06
C ALA A 31 11.77 -17.12 -0.03
N LEU A 32 11.31 -16.74 1.17
CA LEU A 32 10.18 -15.85 1.37
C LEU A 32 10.28 -14.71 0.35
N LYS A 33 9.18 -14.53 -0.39
CA LYS A 33 8.91 -13.44 -1.36
C LYS A 33 9.73 -12.18 -1.04
N ASN A 34 10.60 -11.76 -1.97
CA ASN A 34 11.31 -10.47 -2.04
C ASN A 34 11.13 -9.57 -0.79
N VAL A 35 11.90 -9.86 0.26
CA VAL A 35 11.82 -9.13 1.51
C VAL A 35 12.77 -7.96 1.45
N THR A 36 12.27 -6.76 1.14
CA THR A 36 13.07 -5.54 1.25
C THR A 36 13.07 -5.08 2.70
N ILE A 37 14.16 -5.37 3.43
CA ILE A 37 14.45 -4.78 4.73
C ILE A 37 15.13 -3.44 4.50
N ILE A 38 14.62 -2.35 5.08
CA ILE A 38 15.17 -1.00 4.89
C ILE A 38 15.98 -0.45 6.05
N SER A 39 15.94 -1.09 7.23
CA SER A 39 16.57 -0.62 8.47
C SER A 39 16.45 0.90 8.69
N ALA A 40 15.24 1.35 8.99
CA ALA A 40 14.92 2.77 9.14
C ALA A 40 14.31 3.10 10.52
N PRO A 41 14.28 4.38 10.93
CA PRO A 41 13.52 4.82 12.08
C PRO A 41 12.04 4.43 11.99
N ALA A 42 11.41 4.21 13.15
CA ALA A 42 10.05 3.66 13.23
C ALA A 42 9.00 4.47 12.48
N ASP A 43 9.03 5.79 12.64
CA ASP A 43 8.14 6.73 11.95
C ASP A 43 8.23 6.62 10.43
N LYS A 44 9.45 6.42 9.90
CA LYS A 44 9.67 6.22 8.47
C LYS A 44 9.15 4.87 7.99
N VAL A 45 9.40 3.78 8.74
CA VAL A 45 8.88 2.44 8.42
C VAL A 45 7.36 2.45 8.43
N GLU A 46 6.75 2.88 9.55
CA GLU A 46 5.30 2.95 9.72
C GLU A 46 4.66 3.87 8.68
N GLY A 47 5.27 5.02 8.37
CA GLY A 47 4.78 5.95 7.35
C GLY A 47 4.72 5.31 5.96
N LEU A 48 5.80 4.64 5.52
CA LEU A 48 5.83 3.97 4.22
C LEU A 48 4.86 2.79 4.15
N VAL A 49 4.75 1.99 5.22
CA VAL A 49 3.83 0.84 5.26
C VAL A 49 2.37 1.33 5.28
N ASN A 50 2.04 2.35 6.07
CA ASN A 50 0.69 2.94 6.08
C ASN A 50 0.30 3.55 4.74
N ASP A 51 1.22 4.27 4.06
CA ASP A 51 0.97 4.81 2.72
C ASP A 51 0.73 3.68 1.71
N ALA A 52 1.49 2.58 1.78
CA ALA A 52 1.28 1.39 0.94
C ALA A 52 -0.06 0.69 1.22
N ILE A 53 -0.46 0.56 2.49
CA ILE A 53 -1.77 0.02 2.89
C ILE A 53 -2.90 0.89 2.33
N LYS A 54 -2.81 2.21 2.51
CA LYS A 54 -3.81 3.17 2.03
C LYS A 54 -3.93 3.12 0.50
N ALA A 55 -2.80 3.16 -0.21
CA ALA A 55 -2.75 3.05 -1.66
C ALA A 55 -3.39 1.76 -2.18
N ARG A 56 -3.01 0.62 -1.60
CA ARG A 56 -3.55 -0.70 -1.97
C ARG A 56 -5.07 -0.73 -1.77
N THR A 57 -5.55 -0.23 -0.65
CA THR A 57 -6.98 -0.27 -0.29
C THR A 57 -7.81 0.62 -1.21
N ILE A 58 -7.40 1.88 -1.42
CA ILE A 58 -8.11 2.81 -2.30
C ILE A 58 -8.09 2.31 -3.75
N MET A 59 -6.93 1.86 -4.26
CA MET A 59 -6.81 1.40 -5.64
C MET A 59 -7.65 0.14 -5.88
N ALA A 60 -7.63 -0.84 -4.96
CA ALA A 60 -8.43 -2.05 -5.09
C ALA A 60 -9.94 -1.73 -5.07
N ALA A 61 -10.39 -0.86 -4.15
CA ALA A 61 -11.78 -0.45 -4.06
C ALA A 61 -12.23 0.32 -5.31
N PHE A 62 -11.47 1.34 -5.73
CA PHE A 62 -11.77 2.12 -6.92
C PHE A 62 -11.76 1.26 -8.18
N LYS A 63 -10.77 0.37 -8.36
CA LYS A 63 -10.72 -0.58 -9.48
C LYS A 63 -11.98 -1.43 -9.53
N LYS A 64 -12.45 -1.93 -8.40
CA LYS A 64 -13.68 -2.74 -8.34
C LYS A 64 -14.92 -1.95 -8.74
N CYS A 65 -15.08 -0.72 -8.25
CA CYS A 65 -16.14 0.18 -8.70
C CYS A 65 -16.03 0.45 -10.20
N TYR A 66 -14.83 0.75 -10.69
CA TYR A 66 -14.54 0.97 -12.10
C TYR A 66 -14.81 -0.25 -12.98
N GLU A 67 -14.78 -1.48 -12.47
CA GLU A 67 -15.09 -2.69 -13.24
C GLU A 67 -16.56 -3.07 -13.19
N LYS A 68 -17.25 -2.78 -12.08
CA LYS A 68 -18.56 -3.38 -11.77
C LYS A 68 -19.70 -2.38 -11.61
N ALA A 69 -19.42 -1.18 -11.10
CA ALA A 69 -20.44 -0.16 -10.89
C ALA A 69 -20.81 0.50 -12.21
N GLU A 70 -21.99 1.08 -12.26
CA GLU A 70 -22.44 1.88 -13.38
C GLU A 70 -21.92 3.32 -13.26
N LEU A 71 -21.81 4.03 -14.39
CA LEU A 71 -21.38 5.44 -14.40
C LEU A 71 -22.56 6.40 -14.26
N THR A 72 -22.26 7.66 -13.93
CA THR A 72 -23.29 8.70 -13.83
C THR A 72 -23.95 8.98 -15.18
N TYR A 73 -25.27 8.95 -15.20
CA TYR A 73 -26.17 8.95 -16.35
C TYR A 73 -26.12 10.17 -17.29
N THR A 74 -26.44 9.97 -18.59
CA THR A 74 -26.71 11.07 -19.55
C THR A 74 -28.23 11.24 -19.80
N PRO A 75 -28.84 12.44 -19.58
CA PRO A 75 -30.30 12.68 -19.40
C PRO A 75 -31.34 12.23 -20.45
N ARG A 76 -31.02 11.59 -21.58
CA ARG A 76 -31.98 11.44 -22.70
C ARG A 76 -33.08 10.38 -22.53
N ALA A 77 -33.09 9.59 -21.47
CA ALA A 77 -33.96 8.42 -21.30
C ALA A 77 -34.79 8.40 -19.98
N ARG A 78 -35.02 9.54 -19.31
CA ARG A 78 -35.88 9.59 -18.10
C ARG A 78 -37.31 9.06 -18.36
N SER A 79 -37.79 9.11 -19.61
CA SER A 79 -39.11 8.64 -20.02
C SER A 79 -39.11 7.28 -20.75
N GLN A 80 -37.96 6.62 -20.90
CA GLN A 80 -37.82 5.37 -21.65
C GLN A 80 -36.97 4.38 -20.85
N LYS A 81 -37.61 3.62 -19.95
CA LYS A 81 -36.96 2.55 -19.16
C LYS A 81 -36.17 1.57 -20.05
N ASP A 82 -36.63 1.33 -21.28
CA ASP A 82 -36.01 0.42 -22.25
C ASP A 82 -34.72 0.94 -22.90
N VAL A 83 -34.52 2.27 -22.91
CA VAL A 83 -33.32 2.96 -23.48
C VAL A 83 -32.32 3.32 -22.37
N ALA A 84 -32.75 3.28 -21.12
CA ALA A 84 -31.93 3.42 -19.92
C ALA A 84 -31.13 2.14 -19.58
N LYS A 85 -30.94 1.23 -20.54
CA LYS A 85 -30.06 0.07 -20.39
C LYS A 85 -28.63 0.56 -20.13
N LYS A 86 -28.13 0.29 -18.92
CA LYS A 86 -26.72 0.27 -18.47
C LYS A 86 -25.78 1.11 -19.33
N GLN A 87 -25.78 2.42 -19.10
CA GLN A 87 -24.90 3.30 -19.84
C GLN A 87 -23.58 3.43 -19.11
N ASP A 88 -22.57 2.83 -19.73
CA ASP A 88 -21.16 2.98 -19.37
C ASP A 88 -20.61 4.38 -19.74
N ARG A 89 -21.46 5.41 -19.67
CA ARG A 89 -21.23 6.76 -20.20
C ARG A 89 -21.63 7.83 -19.20
N THR A 90 -20.90 8.94 -19.22
CA THR A 90 -21.10 10.08 -18.33
C THR A 90 -20.63 11.40 -18.96
N ASN A 91 -20.77 12.51 -18.24
CA ASN A 91 -20.12 13.80 -18.54
C ASN A 91 -19.82 14.54 -17.23
N LEU A 92 -18.94 15.55 -17.28
CA LEU A 92 -18.48 16.26 -16.08
C LEU A 92 -19.62 16.95 -15.32
N LYS A 93 -20.63 17.48 -16.01
CA LYS A 93 -21.78 18.15 -15.39
C LYS A 93 -22.63 17.18 -14.56
N GLU A 94 -22.79 15.95 -15.03
CA GLU A 94 -23.56 14.94 -14.29
C GLU A 94 -22.77 14.43 -13.08
N ILE A 95 -21.45 14.30 -13.19
CA ILE A 95 -20.56 13.98 -12.05
C ILE A 95 -20.61 15.08 -10.99
N GLU A 96 -20.58 16.34 -11.40
CA GLU A 96 -20.74 17.48 -10.50
C GLU A 96 -22.08 17.42 -9.74
N LYS A 97 -23.19 17.15 -10.45
CA LYS A 97 -24.50 16.92 -9.81
C LYS A 97 -24.51 15.72 -8.87
N ASN A 98 -23.68 14.71 -9.13
CA ASN A 98 -23.46 13.55 -8.28
C ASN A 98 -22.40 13.80 -7.19
N LYS A 99 -22.23 15.07 -6.79
CA LYS A 99 -21.27 15.51 -5.76
C LYS A 99 -19.84 15.02 -6.00
N GLY A 100 -19.45 14.89 -7.27
CA GLY A 100 -18.11 14.45 -7.68
C GLY A 100 -17.89 12.94 -7.70
N ASN A 101 -18.90 12.10 -7.46
CA ASN A 101 -18.74 10.66 -7.62
C ASN A 101 -18.95 10.23 -9.08
N LEU A 102 -18.07 9.38 -9.61
CA LEU A 102 -18.19 8.79 -10.96
C LEU A 102 -19.33 7.78 -11.04
N PHE A 103 -19.56 7.05 -9.95
CA PHE A 103 -20.47 5.92 -9.91
C PHE A 103 -21.81 6.30 -9.28
N ARG A 104 -22.88 5.64 -9.71
CA ARG A 104 -24.24 5.91 -9.23
C ARG A 104 -25.08 4.63 -9.28
N ASP A 105 -26.01 4.49 -8.33
CA ASP A 105 -27.06 3.49 -8.41
C ASP A 105 -28.26 4.01 -9.22
N PHE A 106 -28.87 3.11 -9.97
CA PHE A 106 -30.05 3.35 -10.80
C PHE A 106 -31.34 2.84 -10.16
N SER A 107 -31.26 2.10 -9.05
CA SER A 107 -32.44 1.68 -8.27
C SER A 107 -33.26 2.89 -7.78
N ASP A 108 -32.58 3.99 -7.38
CA ASP A 108 -33.16 5.28 -7.00
C ASP A 108 -34.00 5.97 -8.10
N LEU A 109 -33.86 5.53 -9.36
CA LEU A 109 -34.60 6.07 -10.50
C LEU A 109 -35.74 5.15 -10.97
N GLY A 110 -36.05 4.09 -10.22
CA GLY A 110 -37.09 3.12 -10.56
C GLY A 110 -36.76 2.30 -11.82
N LEU A 111 -35.48 2.21 -12.15
CA LEU A 111 -34.92 1.37 -13.19
C LEU A 111 -34.37 0.11 -12.52
N GLN A 112 -34.98 -1.05 -12.80
CA GLN A 112 -34.39 -2.32 -12.39
C GLN A 112 -33.06 -2.45 -13.13
N GLY A 113 -31.94 -2.32 -12.42
CA GLY A 113 -30.73 -2.97 -12.90
C GLY A 113 -30.98 -4.48 -12.90
N ASP A 114 -30.24 -5.23 -13.73
CA ASP A 114 -30.27 -6.70 -13.66
C ASP A 114 -30.10 -7.12 -12.19
N ASP A 115 -30.74 -8.21 -11.77
CA ASP A 115 -30.82 -8.75 -10.39
C ASP A 115 -29.46 -8.98 -9.65
N ASN A 116 -28.35 -8.47 -10.18
CA ASN A 116 -27.01 -8.37 -9.59
C ASN A 116 -26.52 -6.91 -9.41
N SER A 117 -27.37 -5.88 -9.57
CA SER A 117 -27.04 -4.46 -9.36
C SER A 117 -27.36 -3.98 -7.94
N ASP A 118 -27.19 -4.85 -6.95
CA ASP A 118 -27.17 -4.41 -5.56
C ASP A 118 -26.03 -3.38 -5.43
N HIS A 119 -26.32 -2.26 -4.76
CA HIS A 119 -25.35 -1.31 -4.24
C HIS A 119 -23.99 -1.97 -3.98
N ILE A 120 -22.99 -1.63 -4.79
CA ILE A 120 -21.71 -2.34 -4.74
C ILE A 120 -20.96 -1.86 -3.50
N LYS A 121 -21.06 -2.64 -2.43
CA LYS A 121 -20.33 -2.44 -1.18
C LYS A 121 -18.97 -3.11 -1.25
N ILE A 122 -17.94 -2.40 -0.84
CA ILE A 122 -16.56 -2.86 -0.83
C ILE A 122 -15.96 -2.62 0.55
N ARG A 123 -15.29 -3.62 1.12
CA ARG A 123 -14.57 -3.43 2.37
C ARG A 123 -13.39 -2.46 2.19
N VAL A 124 -13.35 -1.41 3.01
CA VAL A 124 -12.30 -0.38 3.02
C VAL A 124 -11.72 -0.17 4.43
N GLY A 125 -12.26 -0.87 5.43
CA GLY A 125 -11.76 -0.85 6.79
C GLY A 125 -11.89 0.53 7.42
N SER A 126 -10.81 1.00 8.05
CA SER A 126 -10.75 2.33 8.65
C SER A 126 -10.92 3.50 7.67
N LEU A 127 -10.79 3.28 6.36
CA LEU A 127 -11.03 4.32 5.34
C LEU A 127 -12.51 4.61 5.09
N GLU A 128 -13.43 3.82 5.64
CA GLU A 128 -14.88 4.05 5.51
C GLU A 128 -15.25 5.48 5.92
N GLN A 129 -14.69 6.00 7.03
CA GLN A 129 -14.99 7.34 7.48
C GLN A 129 -14.55 8.42 6.48
N SER A 130 -13.41 8.26 5.81
CA SER A 130 -12.96 9.25 4.83
C SER A 130 -13.74 9.15 3.52
N ILE A 131 -14.22 7.94 3.20
CA ILE A 131 -14.98 7.67 1.97
C ILE A 131 -16.46 8.01 2.12
N GLU A 132 -17.10 7.73 3.26
CA GLU A 132 -18.56 7.91 3.47
C GLU A 132 -18.90 9.06 4.41
N GLY A 133 -17.90 9.64 5.10
CA GLY A 133 -18.08 10.67 6.12
C GLY A 133 -18.42 10.13 7.52
N SER A 134 -18.76 8.86 7.64
CA SER A 134 -19.01 8.17 8.92
C SER A 134 -18.51 6.73 8.89
N LYS A 135 -18.24 6.16 10.08
CA LYS A 135 -17.81 4.77 10.24
C LYS A 135 -18.99 3.92 10.72
N HIS A 136 -19.24 2.79 10.07
CA HIS A 136 -20.31 1.84 10.37
C HIS A 136 -19.77 0.41 10.43
N ASP A 137 -19.53 -0.23 9.28
CA ASP A 137 -19.19 -1.66 9.18
C ASP A 137 -17.87 -1.93 8.42
N GLY A 138 -17.14 -0.86 8.13
CA GLY A 138 -15.87 -0.86 7.41
C GLY A 138 -16.03 -1.05 5.91
N LYS A 139 -17.20 -0.77 5.34
CA LYS A 139 -17.48 -0.90 3.90
C LYS A 139 -17.86 0.44 3.31
N ALA A 140 -17.49 0.63 2.06
CA ALA A 140 -17.87 1.78 1.26
C ALA A 140 -18.76 1.38 0.08
N TYR A 141 -19.77 2.18 -0.21
CA TYR A 141 -20.59 2.09 -1.42
C TYR A 141 -19.86 2.75 -2.60
N CYS A 142 -19.79 2.06 -3.73
CA CYS A 142 -19.27 2.67 -4.95
C CYS A 142 -20.06 3.91 -5.36
N ASP A 143 -21.38 3.82 -5.21
CA ASP A 143 -22.39 4.78 -5.61
C ASP A 143 -22.73 5.82 -4.54
N ASP A 144 -21.96 5.93 -3.45
CA ASP A 144 -22.24 6.90 -2.40
C ASP A 144 -22.34 8.33 -2.99
N SER A 145 -23.49 8.95 -2.76
CA SER A 145 -23.80 10.31 -3.21
C SER A 145 -23.58 11.34 -2.11
N SER A 146 -22.85 11.01 -1.04
CA SER A 146 -22.44 11.94 0.01
C SER A 146 -21.34 12.91 -0.48
N SER A 147 -20.96 13.87 0.38
CA SER A 147 -19.91 14.84 0.04
C SER A 147 -18.51 14.21 0.01
N SER A 148 -18.34 13.07 0.66
CA SER A 148 -17.19 12.18 0.55
C SER A 148 -17.57 11.01 -0.36
N ASN A 149 -16.63 10.41 -1.09
CA ASN A 149 -16.87 9.18 -1.84
C ASN A 149 -15.56 8.59 -2.36
N ILE A 150 -15.63 7.37 -2.88
CA ILE A 150 -14.46 6.64 -3.38
C ILE A 150 -13.75 7.36 -4.53
N THR A 151 -14.49 8.11 -5.37
CA THR A 151 -13.89 8.89 -6.46
C THR A 151 -13.03 10.02 -5.90
N LYS A 152 -13.54 10.76 -4.92
CA LYS A 152 -12.80 11.85 -4.26
C LYS A 152 -11.58 11.32 -3.52
N GLU A 153 -11.74 10.28 -2.69
CA GLU A 153 -10.62 9.67 -1.97
C GLU A 153 -9.53 9.17 -2.94
N PHE A 154 -9.93 8.62 -4.10
CA PHE A 154 -9.00 8.23 -5.15
C PHE A 154 -8.23 9.42 -5.72
N VAL A 155 -8.93 10.49 -6.11
CA VAL A 155 -8.29 11.69 -6.67
C VAL A 155 -7.37 12.34 -5.63
N ASP A 156 -7.84 12.52 -4.40
CA ASP A 156 -7.08 13.16 -3.32
C ASP A 156 -5.77 12.40 -3.02
N PHE A 157 -5.82 11.07 -3.01
CA PHE A 157 -4.64 10.25 -2.70
C PHE A 157 -3.68 10.05 -3.89
N PHE A 158 -4.21 9.76 -5.09
CA PHE A 158 -3.38 9.42 -6.26
C PHE A 158 -3.04 10.61 -7.14
N LYS A 159 -3.78 11.71 -7.02
CA LYS A 159 -3.55 12.96 -7.75
C LYS A 159 -3.63 14.16 -6.79
N PRO A 160 -2.68 14.34 -5.87
CA PRO A 160 -2.68 15.48 -4.95
C PRO A 160 -2.75 16.81 -5.71
N GLY A 161 -3.73 17.65 -5.39
CA GLY A 161 -3.99 18.92 -6.08
C GLY A 161 -4.62 18.78 -7.48
N GLY A 162 -4.95 17.56 -7.89
CA GLY A 162 -5.65 17.26 -9.14
C GLY A 162 -7.17 17.34 -8.99
N SER A 163 -7.85 17.00 -10.07
CA SER A 163 -9.29 17.07 -10.23
C SER A 163 -9.84 15.78 -10.84
N ILE A 164 -11.15 15.58 -10.72
CA ILE A 164 -11.84 14.44 -11.35
C ILE A 164 -11.67 14.46 -12.87
N SER A 165 -11.59 15.63 -13.51
CA SER A 165 -11.35 15.72 -14.96
C SER A 165 -10.01 15.10 -15.39
N ASP A 166 -9.03 15.03 -14.49
CA ASP A 166 -7.74 14.40 -14.78
C ASP A 166 -7.83 12.88 -14.93
N LEU A 167 -8.99 12.27 -14.60
CA LEU A 167 -9.25 10.85 -14.80
C LEU A 167 -9.69 10.52 -16.23
N PHE A 168 -10.17 11.51 -16.98
CA PHE A 168 -10.79 11.30 -18.29
C PHE A 168 -9.76 11.21 -19.41
N CYS A 169 -8.90 12.21 -19.53
CA CYS A 169 -7.92 12.30 -20.61
C CYS A 169 -6.50 12.33 -20.04
N ASN A 170 -5.60 11.56 -20.63
CA ASN A 170 -4.17 11.71 -20.43
C ASN A 170 -3.60 12.61 -21.53
N GLN A 171 -3.70 13.93 -21.35
CA GLN A 171 -3.38 14.93 -22.37
C GLN A 171 -4.21 14.75 -23.65
N LYS A 172 -3.66 14.07 -24.66
CA LYS A 172 -4.31 13.78 -25.96
C LYS A 172 -4.84 12.35 -26.07
N ALA A 173 -4.36 11.44 -25.22
CA ALA A 173 -4.77 10.03 -25.22
C ALA A 173 -5.93 9.80 -24.24
N ASP A 174 -6.68 8.72 -24.46
CA ASP A 174 -7.71 8.29 -23.52
C ASP A 174 -7.09 7.93 -22.16
N GLY A 175 -7.76 8.32 -21.08
CA GLY A 175 -7.45 7.91 -19.72
C GLY A 175 -8.33 6.73 -19.29
N LEU A 176 -8.98 6.86 -18.13
CA LEU A 176 -10.00 5.90 -17.68
C LEU A 176 -11.26 5.94 -18.57
N PHE A 177 -11.43 7.04 -19.31
CA PHE A 177 -12.57 7.23 -20.19
C PHE A 177 -12.11 7.69 -21.58
N SER A 178 -12.94 7.44 -22.58
CA SER A 178 -12.75 7.91 -23.95
C SER A 178 -13.85 8.91 -24.28
N HIS A 179 -13.50 10.03 -24.91
CA HIS A 179 -14.50 10.96 -25.43
C HIS A 179 -15.23 10.33 -26.61
N VAL A 180 -16.57 10.38 -26.58
CA VAL A 180 -17.46 9.81 -27.59
C VAL A 180 -18.44 10.85 -28.13
N LYS A 181 -18.69 10.81 -29.44
CA LYS A 181 -19.79 11.54 -30.07
C LYS A 181 -21.03 10.66 -30.05
N ILE A 182 -22.13 11.22 -29.55
CA ILE A 182 -23.42 10.53 -29.47
C ILE A 182 -24.26 10.91 -30.68
N THR A 183 -24.62 9.93 -31.50
CA THR A 183 -25.49 10.09 -32.67
C THR A 183 -26.76 9.26 -32.53
N GLY A 184 -27.86 9.72 -33.14
CA GLY A 184 -29.19 9.11 -32.99
C GLY A 184 -29.94 9.56 -31.73
N GLY A 185 -31.16 9.05 -31.53
CA GLY A 185 -31.92 9.22 -30.29
C GLY A 185 -32.94 10.36 -30.22
N ALA A 186 -33.31 10.99 -31.34
CA ALA A 186 -34.37 12.02 -31.33
C ALA A 186 -35.80 11.47 -31.48
N ARG A 187 -35.95 10.20 -31.93
CA ARG A 187 -37.25 9.58 -32.22
C ARG A 187 -37.43 8.26 -31.46
N ARG A 188 -38.67 7.96 -31.07
CA ARG A 188 -39.03 6.69 -30.43
C ARG A 188 -38.65 5.54 -31.36
N GLY A 189 -37.80 4.62 -30.89
CA GLY A 189 -37.30 3.47 -31.67
C GLY A 189 -35.95 3.68 -32.38
N SER A 190 -35.31 4.85 -32.28
CA SER A 190 -33.95 5.03 -32.84
C SER A 190 -32.86 4.55 -31.90
N THR A 191 -31.88 3.79 -32.42
CA THR A 191 -30.69 3.36 -31.69
C THR A 191 -29.77 4.56 -31.39
N ILE A 192 -29.25 4.62 -30.16
CA ILE A 192 -28.21 5.58 -29.78
C ILE A 192 -26.85 4.96 -30.06
N HIS A 193 -26.08 5.57 -30.95
CA HIS A 193 -24.71 5.18 -31.24
C HIS A 193 -23.73 6.09 -30.48
N ALA A 194 -22.63 5.52 -30.01
CA ALA A 194 -21.49 6.29 -29.54
C ALA A 194 -20.26 5.89 -30.33
N GLU A 195 -19.65 6.90 -30.94
CA GLU A 195 -18.44 6.74 -31.71
C GLU A 195 -17.30 7.39 -30.95
N LYS A 196 -16.25 6.61 -30.69
CA LYS A 196 -15.02 7.11 -30.09
C LYS A 196 -14.43 8.20 -30.98
N THR A 197 -14.02 9.29 -30.35
CA THR A 197 -13.31 10.37 -31.04
C THR A 197 -11.80 10.14 -31.03
N ASN A 198 -11.09 10.79 -31.94
CA ASN A 198 -9.63 10.71 -32.02
C ASN A 198 -8.94 11.60 -30.97
N ASN A 199 -9.67 12.50 -30.32
CA ASN A 199 -9.14 13.47 -29.39
C ASN A 199 -10.01 13.57 -28.14
N CYS A 200 -9.49 13.07 -27.03
CA CYS A 200 -10.18 13.07 -25.75
C CYS A 200 -10.46 14.51 -25.26
N ALA A 201 -9.54 15.45 -25.50
CA ALA A 201 -9.63 16.82 -25.00
C ALA A 201 -10.79 17.63 -25.60
N GLU A 202 -11.26 17.28 -26.81
CA GLU A 202 -12.45 17.91 -27.41
C GLU A 202 -13.73 17.71 -26.59
N GLY A 203 -13.74 16.68 -25.74
CA GLY A 203 -14.86 16.39 -24.85
C GLY A 203 -14.86 17.21 -23.57
N ILE A 204 -13.79 17.95 -23.25
CA ILE A 204 -13.74 18.71 -22.00
C ILE A 204 -14.20 20.15 -22.27
N PRO A 205 -15.14 20.72 -21.48
CA PRO A 205 -15.81 20.11 -20.33
C PRO A 205 -17.17 19.45 -20.66
N ASN A 206 -17.69 19.62 -21.88
CA ASN A 206 -19.12 19.43 -22.19
C ASN A 206 -19.46 18.15 -22.97
N GLY A 207 -18.46 17.37 -23.35
CA GLY A 207 -18.59 16.15 -24.12
C GLY A 207 -19.05 14.96 -23.28
N ALA A 208 -19.42 13.89 -23.99
CA ALA A 208 -19.78 12.61 -23.39
C ALA A 208 -18.56 11.70 -23.34
N PHE A 209 -18.41 10.97 -22.25
CA PHE A 209 -17.29 10.08 -22.02
C PHE A 209 -17.80 8.67 -21.75
N GLN A 210 -17.12 7.67 -22.29
CA GLN A 210 -17.43 6.26 -22.09
C GLN A 210 -16.25 5.58 -21.39
N ARG A 211 -16.49 4.65 -20.46
CA ARG A 211 -15.42 3.87 -19.82
C ARG A 211 -14.55 3.21 -20.87
N ASN A 212 -13.24 3.32 -20.68
CA ASN A 212 -12.29 2.71 -21.59
C ASN A 212 -12.01 1.27 -21.16
N LYS A 213 -12.60 0.32 -21.88
CA LYS A 213 -12.43 -1.13 -21.61
C LYS A 213 -11.05 -1.65 -22.02
N THR A 214 -10.31 -0.92 -22.86
CA THR A 214 -8.99 -1.35 -23.36
C THR A 214 -7.85 -0.78 -22.51
N THR A 215 -7.84 0.53 -22.27
CA THR A 215 -6.73 1.21 -21.57
C THR A 215 -7.09 1.64 -20.15
N GLY A 216 -8.33 1.45 -19.68
CA GLY A 216 -8.74 1.83 -18.33
C GLY A 216 -7.94 1.15 -17.21
N ILE A 217 -7.89 -0.19 -17.21
CA ILE A 217 -7.09 -0.94 -16.23
C ILE A 217 -5.59 -0.65 -16.36
N PRO A 218 -4.99 -0.62 -17.59
CA PRO A 218 -3.62 -0.14 -17.77
C PRO A 218 -3.36 1.28 -17.21
N THR A 219 -4.34 2.18 -17.32
CA THR A 219 -4.24 3.54 -16.77
C THR A 219 -4.25 3.54 -15.25
N LEU A 220 -5.14 2.75 -14.61
CA LEU A 220 -5.12 2.57 -13.15
C LEU A 220 -3.78 2.01 -12.67
N LYS A 221 -3.24 1.02 -13.38
CA LYS A 221 -1.90 0.48 -13.12
C LYS A 221 -0.83 1.56 -13.15
N SER A 222 -0.80 2.37 -14.21
CA SER A 222 0.17 3.46 -14.35
C SER A 222 0.05 4.51 -13.23
N ILE A 223 -1.19 4.87 -12.86
CA ILE A 223 -1.44 5.80 -11.73
C ILE A 223 -0.90 5.22 -10.43
N TYR A 224 -1.20 3.95 -10.14
CA TYR A 224 -0.74 3.26 -8.95
C TYR A 224 0.79 3.19 -8.88
N GLU A 225 1.42 2.64 -9.93
CA GLU A 225 2.87 2.43 -9.98
C GLU A 225 3.65 3.74 -9.92
N LYS A 226 3.12 4.81 -10.54
CA LYS A 226 3.71 6.14 -10.45
C LYS A 226 3.62 6.70 -9.02
N ARG A 227 2.46 6.61 -8.37
CA ARG A 227 2.26 7.13 -7.00
C ARG A 227 3.12 6.38 -5.98
N MET A 228 3.25 5.06 -6.17
CA MET A 228 4.00 4.20 -5.26
C MET A 228 5.48 4.04 -5.63
N SER A 229 5.95 4.77 -6.64
CA SER A 229 7.36 4.74 -7.04
C SER A 229 8.25 5.15 -5.88
N GLY A 230 9.23 4.30 -5.53
CA GLY A 230 10.14 4.50 -4.40
C GLY A 230 9.63 4.00 -3.05
N ASN A 231 8.36 3.61 -2.92
CA ASN A 231 7.88 2.94 -1.72
C ASN A 231 8.19 1.44 -1.79
N VAL A 232 9.16 1.00 -1.01
CA VAL A 232 9.66 -0.39 -0.99
C VAL A 232 8.63 -1.43 -0.51
N PHE A 233 7.58 -1.00 0.20
CA PHE A 233 6.56 -1.88 0.75
C PHE A 233 5.33 -1.96 -0.15
N ALA A 234 5.25 -1.11 -1.17
CA ALA A 234 4.14 -1.13 -2.11
C ALA A 234 4.08 -2.45 -2.86
N GLU A 235 2.89 -3.04 -2.91
CA GLU A 235 2.64 -4.23 -3.70
C GLU A 235 2.66 -3.93 -5.19
N LYS A 236 2.84 -4.97 -6.01
CA LYS A 236 2.59 -4.82 -7.45
C LYS A 236 1.11 -4.62 -7.70
N PHE A 237 0.75 -3.88 -8.75
CA PHE A 237 -0.64 -3.62 -9.10
C PHE A 237 -1.46 -4.92 -9.26
N GLU A 238 -0.87 -5.98 -9.81
CA GLU A 238 -1.52 -7.29 -10.00
C GLU A 238 -1.82 -8.04 -8.69
N ASN A 239 -1.27 -7.56 -7.58
CA ASN A 239 -1.36 -8.18 -6.25
C ASN A 239 -2.27 -7.40 -5.29
N ILE A 240 -2.73 -6.20 -5.65
CA ILE A 240 -3.48 -5.34 -4.72
C ILE A 240 -4.78 -5.98 -4.21
N GLU A 241 -5.40 -6.86 -5.00
CA GLU A 241 -6.64 -7.59 -4.68
C GLU A 241 -6.41 -8.99 -4.08
N LYS A 242 -5.15 -9.43 -3.93
CA LYS A 242 -4.82 -10.78 -3.44
C LYS A 242 -4.49 -10.77 -1.94
N ASP A 243 -4.68 -11.90 -1.28
CA ASP A 243 -4.42 -12.05 0.16
C ASP A 243 -3.00 -12.45 0.50
N ASN A 244 -2.58 -12.07 1.72
CA ASN A 244 -1.39 -12.59 2.40
C ASN A 244 -0.12 -12.51 1.55
N ILE A 245 0.04 -11.41 0.81
CA ILE A 245 1.19 -11.24 -0.08
C ILE A 245 2.36 -10.59 0.64
N ASN A 246 2.09 -9.70 1.60
CA ASN A 246 3.09 -8.83 2.17
C ASN A 246 2.98 -8.78 3.68
N ALA A 247 3.91 -9.45 4.35
CA ALA A 247 3.89 -9.60 5.80
C ALA A 247 3.99 -8.27 6.55
N ASN A 248 4.68 -7.25 6.00
CA ASN A 248 4.76 -5.93 6.63
C ASN A 248 3.40 -5.21 6.62
N LEU A 249 2.77 -5.20 5.45
CA LEU A 249 1.44 -4.65 5.25
C LEU A 249 0.40 -5.40 6.10
N ASP A 250 0.44 -6.73 6.09
CA ASP A 250 -0.49 -7.57 6.85
C ASP A 250 -0.34 -7.33 8.36
N TYR A 251 0.90 -7.23 8.86
CA TYR A 251 1.17 -6.95 10.27
C TYR A 251 0.59 -5.60 10.71
N LEU A 252 0.96 -4.51 10.02
CA LEU A 252 0.56 -3.17 10.45
C LEU A 252 -0.96 -2.94 10.26
N ALA A 253 -1.54 -3.48 9.20
CA ALA A 253 -3.00 -3.46 9.01
C ALA A 253 -3.73 -4.22 10.12
N ALA A 254 -3.23 -5.41 10.51
CA ALA A 254 -3.82 -6.18 11.60
C ALA A 254 -3.65 -5.46 12.94
N LEU A 255 -2.49 -4.86 13.21
CA LEU A 255 -2.23 -4.12 14.45
C LEU A 255 -3.19 -2.94 14.61
N ASN A 256 -3.35 -2.13 13.55
CA ASN A 256 -4.25 -0.99 13.55
C ASN A 256 -5.71 -1.41 13.80
N ALA A 257 -6.17 -2.45 13.10
CA ALA A 257 -7.53 -2.96 13.28
C ALA A 257 -7.74 -3.60 14.66
N PHE A 258 -6.77 -4.35 15.16
CA PHE A 258 -6.83 -5.02 16.46
C PHE A 258 -6.91 -3.98 17.60
N ASN A 259 -6.07 -2.94 17.56
CA ASN A 259 -6.12 -1.84 18.52
C ASN A 259 -7.43 -1.04 18.45
N SER A 260 -7.97 -0.83 17.24
CA SER A 260 -9.23 -0.12 17.04
C SER A 260 -10.43 -0.91 17.58
N ASP A 261 -10.56 -2.18 17.21
CA ASP A 261 -11.83 -2.89 17.35
C ASP A 261 -11.81 -3.94 18.45
N CYS A 262 -10.65 -4.54 18.73
CA CYS A 262 -10.55 -5.73 19.56
C CYS A 262 -10.13 -5.43 21.01
N VAL A 263 -9.18 -4.50 21.22
CA VAL A 263 -8.47 -4.40 22.51
C VAL A 263 -8.37 -2.99 23.08
N SER A 264 -8.60 -2.84 24.38
CA SER A 264 -8.45 -1.56 25.09
C SER A 264 -7.02 -1.29 25.54
N GLY A 265 -6.15 -2.30 25.42
CA GLY A 265 -4.73 -2.22 25.77
C GLY A 265 -4.10 -3.60 25.89
N PHE A 266 -2.88 -3.62 26.42
CA PHE A 266 -2.06 -4.82 26.56
C PHE A 266 -1.49 -4.93 27.98
N GLU A 267 -1.20 -6.16 28.39
CA GLU A 267 -0.50 -6.47 29.64
C GLU A 267 0.74 -7.32 29.37
N ASP A 268 1.74 -7.20 30.24
CA ASP A 268 2.98 -7.98 30.17
C ASP A 268 2.82 -9.42 30.68
N LYS A 269 1.74 -9.68 31.43
CA LYS A 269 1.46 -10.98 32.04
C LYS A 269 -0.03 -11.28 31.94
N LYS A 270 -0.37 -12.57 31.88
CA LYS A 270 -1.77 -13.00 31.88
C LYS A 270 -2.43 -12.63 33.22
N THR A 271 -3.47 -11.82 33.17
CA THR A 271 -4.36 -11.55 34.31
C THR A 271 -5.77 -12.05 34.02
N ASN A 272 -6.66 -11.95 35.01
CA ASN A 272 -8.06 -12.34 34.87
C ASN A 272 -8.85 -11.45 33.87
N GLN A 273 -8.29 -10.30 33.47
CA GLN A 273 -8.91 -9.38 32.51
C GLN A 273 -8.32 -9.52 31.10
N ALA A 274 -7.28 -10.33 30.94
CA ALA A 274 -6.60 -10.54 29.67
C ALA A 274 -7.20 -11.72 28.89
N ALA A 275 -7.05 -11.69 27.56
CA ALA A 275 -7.42 -12.80 26.69
C ALA A 275 -6.69 -14.11 27.06
N SER A 276 -7.26 -15.26 26.68
CA SER A 276 -6.62 -16.57 26.84
C SER A 276 -5.29 -16.69 26.10
N TYR A 277 -5.12 -15.91 25.02
CA TYR A 277 -4.00 -15.95 24.09
C TYR A 277 -3.11 -14.71 24.22
N SER A 278 -1.88 -14.83 23.75
CA SER A 278 -0.91 -13.75 23.63
C SER A 278 -0.78 -13.27 22.17
N VAL A 279 -0.25 -12.06 22.02
CA VAL A 279 0.11 -11.45 20.73
C VAL A 279 1.52 -10.89 20.75
N LYS A 280 2.22 -10.99 19.62
CA LYS A 280 3.53 -10.38 19.40
C LYS A 280 3.39 -8.94 18.93
N ILE A 281 3.84 -8.01 19.76
CA ILE A 281 3.86 -6.58 19.47
C ILE A 281 5.30 -6.13 19.22
N VAL A 282 5.50 -5.44 18.09
CA VAL A 282 6.76 -4.79 17.72
C VAL A 282 6.73 -3.37 18.28
N ASP A 283 7.72 -3.00 19.08
CA ASP A 283 7.89 -1.63 19.56
C ASP A 283 8.68 -0.75 18.57
N LYS A 284 8.86 0.52 18.93
CA LYS A 284 9.54 1.51 18.08
C LYS A 284 11.02 1.20 17.83
N ASP A 285 11.64 0.36 18.66
CA ASP A 285 13.04 -0.05 18.50
C ASP A 285 13.16 -1.32 17.64
N GLY A 286 12.04 -1.80 17.08
CA GLY A 286 11.98 -3.05 16.34
C GLY A 286 12.04 -4.28 17.24
N LYS A 287 11.85 -4.14 18.56
CA LYS A 287 11.88 -5.29 19.47
C LYS A 287 10.50 -5.93 19.53
N VAL A 288 10.49 -7.25 19.35
CA VAL A 288 9.29 -8.07 19.49
C VAL A 288 9.09 -8.42 20.96
N SER A 289 7.87 -8.22 21.46
CA SER A 289 7.48 -8.61 22.80
C SER A 289 6.15 -9.36 22.77
N GLU A 290 6.03 -10.39 23.60
CA GLU A 290 4.78 -11.08 23.82
C GLU A 290 3.94 -10.31 24.83
N LYS A 291 2.69 -10.02 24.47
CA LYS A 291 1.73 -9.26 25.27
C LYS A 291 0.40 -9.99 25.37
N TYR A 292 -0.33 -9.74 26.45
CA TYR A 292 -1.67 -10.27 26.67
C TYR A 292 -2.72 -9.18 26.43
N PRO A 293 -3.59 -9.31 25.42
CA PRO A 293 -4.55 -8.27 25.10
C PRO A 293 -5.70 -8.17 26.11
N LYS A 294 -6.12 -6.94 26.44
CA LYS A 294 -7.35 -6.64 27.21
C LYS A 294 -8.53 -6.53 26.23
N ILE A 295 -9.37 -7.55 26.16
CA ILE A 295 -10.47 -7.58 25.19
C ILE A 295 -11.53 -6.52 25.53
N LYS A 296 -11.93 -5.69 24.54
CA LYS A 296 -12.95 -4.63 24.74
C LYS A 296 -14.36 -5.18 25.00
N PHE A 297 -14.73 -6.28 24.36
CA PHE A 297 -16.10 -6.79 24.32
C PHE A 297 -16.17 -8.31 24.51
N GLY A 298 -17.22 -8.79 25.18
CA GLY A 298 -17.64 -10.20 25.13
C GLY A 298 -16.91 -11.20 26.02
N GLY A 299 -15.80 -10.81 26.67
CA GLY A 299 -14.98 -11.73 27.46
C GLY A 299 -14.18 -12.72 26.59
N ASP A 300 -13.32 -13.50 27.23
CA ASP A 300 -12.51 -14.52 26.57
C ASP A 300 -13.40 -15.60 25.92
N GLY A 301 -13.27 -15.82 24.61
CA GLY A 301 -14.04 -16.83 23.86
C GLY A 301 -15.18 -16.31 22.97
N LYS A 302 -15.48 -15.00 22.95
CA LYS A 302 -16.33 -14.38 21.92
C LYS A 302 -15.47 -13.67 20.89
N ASP A 303 -15.35 -14.26 19.71
CA ASP A 303 -14.58 -13.68 18.62
C ASP A 303 -15.43 -12.64 17.87
N VAL A 304 -14.96 -11.40 17.83
CA VAL A 304 -15.67 -10.25 17.24
C VAL A 304 -15.05 -9.93 15.88
N ASP A 305 -15.89 -9.56 14.93
CA ASP A 305 -15.44 -9.07 13.63
C ASP A 305 -14.77 -7.70 13.74
N ALA A 306 -13.53 -7.58 13.25
CA ALA A 306 -12.79 -6.34 13.16
C ALA A 306 -13.15 -5.60 11.86
N THR A 307 -14.07 -4.65 11.96
CA THR A 307 -14.57 -3.88 10.81
C THR A 307 -13.52 -2.95 10.22
N SER A 308 -12.56 -2.49 11.02
CA SER A 308 -11.47 -1.59 10.61
C SER A 308 -10.37 -2.26 9.80
N PHE A 309 -10.35 -3.59 9.74
CA PHE A 309 -9.35 -4.29 8.93
C PHE A 309 -9.55 -4.01 7.44
N VAL A 310 -8.45 -3.63 6.79
CA VAL A 310 -8.38 -3.27 5.36
C VAL A 310 -8.10 -4.51 4.49
N TYR A 311 -7.92 -4.32 3.18
CA TYR A 311 -7.87 -5.35 2.12
C TYR A 311 -9.24 -5.83 1.64
N SER A 312 -9.67 -5.16 0.58
CA SER A 312 -11.03 -5.12 0.04
C SER A 312 -11.62 -6.41 -0.50
N ASN A 313 -10.88 -7.53 -0.48
CA ASN A 313 -11.31 -8.78 -1.09
C ASN A 313 -10.51 -9.95 -0.51
N ASN A 314 -10.79 -10.33 0.74
CA ASN A 314 -10.28 -11.60 1.28
C ASN A 314 -10.82 -12.76 0.42
N GLY A 315 -9.93 -13.40 -0.34
CA GLY A 315 -10.18 -14.38 -1.39
C GLY A 315 -11.36 -15.30 -1.08
N GLY A 316 -12.49 -15.04 -1.74
CA GLY A 316 -13.71 -15.83 -1.67
C GLY A 316 -14.96 -15.00 -1.37
N ASN A 317 -14.86 -13.94 -0.56
CA ASN A 317 -16.00 -13.05 -0.29
C ASN A 317 -15.55 -11.61 0.01
N ILE A 318 -15.94 -10.70 -0.88
CA ILE A 318 -15.63 -9.25 -0.91
C ILE A 318 -15.93 -8.53 0.41
N ASN A 319 -16.80 -9.13 1.25
CA ASN A 319 -17.37 -8.50 2.43
C ASN A 319 -16.99 -9.16 3.76
N LYS A 320 -16.17 -10.22 3.77
CA LYS A 320 -15.85 -10.91 5.03
C LYS A 320 -14.77 -10.15 5.81
N SER A 321 -15.13 -9.68 7.01
CA SER A 321 -14.21 -9.15 8.01
C SER A 321 -13.28 -10.26 8.53
N LYS A 322 -12.14 -9.85 9.06
CA LYS A 322 -11.30 -10.72 9.90
C LYS A 322 -11.84 -10.66 11.33
N SER A 323 -11.78 -11.77 12.02
CA SER A 323 -12.09 -11.77 13.45
C SER A 323 -10.89 -11.28 14.27
N CYS A 324 -11.11 -10.91 15.53
CA CYS A 324 -10.02 -10.54 16.43
C CYS A 324 -8.99 -11.67 16.60
N LYS A 325 -9.43 -12.94 16.56
CA LYS A 325 -8.54 -14.10 16.53
C LYS A 325 -7.73 -14.20 15.23
N ASP A 326 -8.36 -13.96 14.07
CA ASP A 326 -7.63 -13.93 12.80
C ASP A 326 -6.53 -12.85 12.83
N LEU A 327 -6.84 -11.67 13.37
CA LEU A 327 -5.88 -10.58 13.49
C LEU A 327 -4.73 -10.94 14.44
N SER A 328 -5.02 -11.59 15.57
CA SER A 328 -3.97 -12.02 16.51
C SER A 328 -3.02 -13.05 15.89
N ASP A 329 -3.55 -13.95 15.04
CA ASP A 329 -2.74 -14.91 14.29
C ASP A 329 -1.86 -14.23 13.23
N ILE A 330 -2.39 -13.22 12.52
CA ILE A 330 -1.62 -12.41 11.56
C ILE A 330 -0.49 -11.67 12.28
N LEU A 331 -0.77 -11.06 13.44
CA LEU A 331 0.25 -10.39 14.26
C LEU A 331 1.36 -11.35 14.65
N ASN A 332 1.01 -12.48 15.26
CA ASN A 332 1.96 -13.49 15.72
C ASN A 332 2.83 -14.05 14.59
N LYS A 333 2.22 -14.26 13.41
CA LYS A 333 2.92 -14.79 12.23
C LYS A 333 3.93 -13.79 11.64
N ASN A 334 3.60 -12.50 11.63
CA ASN A 334 4.35 -11.50 10.87
C ASN A 334 5.22 -10.56 11.73
N ALA A 335 5.15 -10.63 13.06
CA ALA A 335 5.86 -9.70 13.96
C ALA A 335 7.38 -9.65 13.72
N GLU A 336 8.06 -10.80 13.65
CA GLU A 336 9.53 -10.84 13.44
C GLU A 336 9.92 -10.21 12.09
N PHE A 337 9.08 -10.42 11.08
CA PHE A 337 9.31 -9.90 9.75
C PHE A 337 9.14 -8.37 9.71
N TYR A 338 8.11 -7.86 10.39
CA TYR A 338 7.89 -6.43 10.52
C TYR A 338 9.00 -5.76 11.34
N ALA A 339 9.40 -6.37 12.46
CA ALA A 339 10.50 -5.94 13.32
C ALA A 339 11.84 -5.79 12.58
N ALA A 340 12.11 -6.67 11.60
CA ALA A 340 13.35 -6.62 10.84
C ALA A 340 13.54 -5.33 10.02
N ASN A 341 12.48 -4.55 9.75
CA ASN A 341 12.57 -3.31 8.98
C ASN A 341 13.11 -2.11 9.79
N PHE A 342 13.12 -2.22 11.11
CA PHE A 342 13.50 -1.14 12.00
C PHE A 342 15.01 -1.14 12.20
N LYS A 343 15.57 0.06 12.31
CA LYS A 343 16.95 0.23 12.74
C LYS A 343 17.03 -0.12 14.22
N THR A 344 17.52 -1.32 14.53
CA THR A 344 17.78 -1.67 15.93
C THR A 344 18.91 -0.78 16.45
N ALA A 345 18.82 -0.30 17.70
CA ALA A 345 19.88 0.48 18.34
C ALA A 345 21.27 -0.22 18.39
N LYS A 346 21.34 -1.49 17.96
CA LYS A 346 22.56 -2.30 17.85
C LYS A 346 23.18 -2.34 16.45
N GLN A 347 22.64 -1.61 15.47
CA GLN A 347 23.31 -1.51 14.17
C GLN A 347 24.34 -0.39 14.23
N ASP A 348 25.61 -0.77 14.47
CA ASP A 348 26.81 0.07 14.36
C ASP A 348 26.62 1.05 13.19
N THR A 349 26.49 2.34 13.49
CA THR A 349 26.38 3.39 12.47
C THR A 349 27.75 3.82 11.95
N CYS A 350 28.81 3.22 12.48
CA CYS A 350 30.17 3.31 12.02
C CYS A 350 30.27 2.92 10.53
N GLY A 351 30.38 3.90 9.66
CA GLY A 351 30.59 3.73 8.21
C GLY A 351 29.35 3.94 7.34
N SER A 352 28.29 4.58 7.85
CA SER A 352 27.18 5.01 6.99
C SER A 352 27.65 6.04 5.95
N PRO A 353 27.04 6.11 4.75
CA PRO A 353 27.40 7.11 3.74
C PRO A 353 27.35 8.55 4.27
N GLU A 354 26.36 8.86 5.11
CA GLU A 354 26.19 10.19 5.72
C GLU A 354 27.32 10.50 6.71
N MET A 355 27.73 9.53 7.52
CA MET A 355 28.83 9.71 8.47
C MET A 355 30.18 9.81 7.74
N ILE A 356 30.41 8.97 6.72
CA ILE A 356 31.60 9.05 5.86
C ILE A 356 31.67 10.42 5.20
N GLN A 357 30.54 10.95 4.72
CA GLN A 357 30.48 12.28 4.13
C GLN A 357 30.79 13.37 5.15
N ALA A 358 30.19 13.34 6.34
CA ALA A 358 30.47 14.30 7.40
C ALA A 358 31.96 14.32 7.81
N VAL A 359 32.57 13.14 7.97
CA VAL A 359 34.01 13.02 8.25
C VAL A 359 34.86 13.55 7.09
N THR A 360 34.46 13.28 5.84
CA THR A 360 35.13 13.78 4.64
C THR A 360 35.09 15.31 4.57
N ASP A 361 33.94 15.91 4.88
CA ASP A 361 33.76 17.36 4.86
C ASP A 361 34.64 18.04 5.92
N THR A 362 34.67 17.49 7.13
CA THR A 362 35.52 18.00 8.23
C THR A 362 37.01 17.91 7.91
N VAL A 363 37.49 16.77 7.39
CA VAL A 363 38.90 16.61 6.98
C VAL A 363 39.26 17.55 5.84
N THR A 364 38.34 17.76 4.89
CA THR A 364 38.53 18.70 3.77
C THR A 364 38.64 20.13 4.27
N GLU A 365 37.82 20.54 5.24
CA GLU A 365 37.86 21.88 5.81
C GLU A 365 39.16 22.13 6.59
N TYR A 366 39.61 21.18 7.41
CA TYR A 366 40.90 21.29 8.10
C TYR A 366 42.07 21.38 7.11
N SER A 367 42.08 20.54 6.06
CA SER A 367 43.08 20.57 5.00
C SER A 367 43.13 21.94 4.29
N ARG A 368 41.95 22.52 4.01
CA ARG A 368 41.82 23.83 3.37
C ARG A 368 42.35 24.95 4.27
N ARG A 369 42.06 24.90 5.58
CA ARG A 369 42.55 25.87 6.57
C ARG A 369 44.08 25.83 6.69
N GLU A 370 44.68 24.64 6.79
CA GLU A 370 46.14 24.51 6.80
C GLU A 370 46.78 25.00 5.49
N GLY A 371 46.20 24.65 4.34
CA GLY A 371 46.67 25.12 3.03
C GLY A 371 46.58 26.64 2.83
N ALA A 372 45.66 27.31 3.53
CA ALA A 372 45.53 28.76 3.57
C ALA A 372 46.46 29.43 4.62
N GLY A 373 47.31 28.67 5.31
CA GLY A 373 48.25 29.17 6.31
C GLY A 373 47.63 29.43 7.69
N ALA A 374 46.42 28.94 7.97
CA ALA A 374 45.83 29.02 9.30
C ALA A 374 46.46 27.98 10.24
N VAL A 375 46.79 28.41 11.47
CA VAL A 375 47.32 27.51 12.50
C VAL A 375 46.16 26.80 13.19
N LEU A 376 46.05 25.47 13.00
CA LEU A 376 45.16 24.63 13.79
C LEU A 376 45.65 24.53 15.23
N THR A 377 44.72 24.54 16.19
CA THR A 377 44.99 24.26 17.61
C THR A 377 45.46 22.81 17.81
N ALA A 378 46.00 22.51 18.99
CA ALA A 378 46.44 21.15 19.32
C ALA A 378 45.29 20.13 19.25
N ASP A 379 44.10 20.51 19.71
CA ASP A 379 42.92 19.65 19.69
C ASP A 379 42.41 19.44 18.25
N GLU A 380 42.34 20.50 17.44
CA GLU A 380 41.97 20.39 16.01
C GLU A 380 42.98 19.52 15.24
N LYS A 381 44.28 19.57 15.55
CA LYS A 381 45.30 18.71 14.91
C LYS A 381 45.13 17.25 15.31
N ALA A 382 44.80 16.97 16.56
CA ALA A 382 44.54 15.62 17.05
C ALA A 382 43.28 15.04 16.39
N GLU A 383 42.21 15.82 16.33
CA GLU A 383 40.96 15.46 15.65
C GLU A 383 41.20 15.22 14.15
N TYR A 384 41.85 16.15 13.46
CA TYR A 384 42.18 16.03 12.03
C TYR A 384 42.99 14.75 11.73
N THR A 385 43.97 14.43 12.58
CA THR A 385 44.78 13.21 12.45
C THR A 385 43.93 11.95 12.65
N LYS A 386 43.06 11.94 13.68
CA LYS A 386 42.17 10.81 13.97
C LYS A 386 41.19 10.56 12.80
N LEU A 387 40.50 11.62 12.34
CA LEU A 387 39.53 11.54 11.25
C LEU A 387 40.17 11.17 9.91
N SER A 388 41.35 11.73 9.60
CA SER A 388 42.09 11.39 8.37
C SER A 388 42.52 9.92 8.34
N ASN A 389 42.99 9.40 9.49
CA ASN A 389 43.33 7.99 9.63
C ASN A 389 42.11 7.07 9.48
N ALA A 390 40.96 7.45 10.05
CA ALA A 390 39.71 6.73 9.91
C ALA A 390 39.26 6.63 8.44
N LEU A 391 39.32 7.75 7.69
CA LEU A 391 39.03 7.77 6.25
C LEU A 391 39.99 6.88 5.45
N GLN A 392 41.29 6.96 5.73
CA GLN A 392 42.31 6.19 5.00
C GLN A 392 42.17 4.68 5.23
N LYS A 393 41.88 4.27 6.47
CA LYS A 393 41.72 2.87 6.87
C LYS A 393 40.30 2.32 6.62
N LYS A 394 39.34 3.20 6.32
CA LYS A 394 37.90 2.91 6.29
C LYS A 394 37.39 2.27 7.58
N ASP A 395 37.97 2.68 8.71
CA ASP A 395 37.66 2.17 10.03
C ASP A 395 37.15 3.32 10.89
N PHE A 396 35.88 3.27 11.25
CA PHE A 396 35.18 4.31 11.99
C PHE A 396 34.65 3.79 13.33
N THR A 397 35.35 2.84 13.94
CA THR A 397 34.92 2.13 15.15
C THR A 397 35.52 2.69 16.46
N GLU A 398 36.31 3.77 16.37
CA GLU A 398 37.12 4.29 17.47
C GLU A 398 36.41 5.40 18.27
N ASP A 399 35.84 5.01 19.42
CA ASP A 399 35.19 5.84 20.45
C ASP A 399 36.04 7.07 20.85
N ASP A 400 35.41 8.25 20.99
CA ASP A 400 36.07 9.50 21.38
C ASP A 400 36.20 9.70 22.90
N GLY A 401 35.71 8.74 23.70
CA GLY A 401 35.82 8.73 25.15
C GLY A 401 34.68 9.44 25.89
N ASN A 402 33.65 9.95 25.19
CA ASN A 402 32.47 10.56 25.81
C ASN A 402 31.28 9.61 25.98
N GLY A 403 31.50 8.30 25.87
CA GLY A 403 30.49 7.28 26.21
C GLY A 403 29.46 7.00 25.12
N GLY A 404 29.74 7.45 23.89
CA GLY A 404 29.17 6.90 22.66
C GLY A 404 30.33 6.60 21.72
N ARG A 405 30.28 5.45 21.03
CA ARG A 405 31.26 5.12 19.99
C ARG A 405 31.34 6.19 18.92
#